data_AF-A0A7X7AFB5-F1
#
_entry.id   AF-A0A7X7AFB5-F1
#
_cell.length_a   1.000
_cell.length_b   1.000
_cell.length_c   1.000
_cell.angle_alpha   90.00
_cell.angle_beta   90.00
_cell.angle_gamma   90.00
#
_symmetry.space_group_name_H-M   'P 1'
#
loop_
_entity.id
_entity.type
_entity.pdbx_description
1 polymer ?
#
loop_
_entity_poly.entity_id
_entity_poly.type
_entity_poly.pdbx_seq_one_letter_code
_entity_poly.pdbx_strand_id
1 'polypeptide(L)' 'MQKLPDYLGVVALGIKMGVILPGSDLVSMVYDSLQQVDRDGLLDDGDVICVTESVVARSQGNIVSVKDIA' A
#
# COMPACT_ATOMS: atom_id res chain seq x y z
N MET A 1 21.84 3.60 -1.00
CA MET A 1 21.01 4.31 -1.99
C MET A 1 21.64 4.23 -3.36
N GLN A 2 21.04 3.48 -4.29
CA GLN A 2 21.15 3.89 -5.69
C GLN A 2 20.28 5.12 -5.83
N LYS A 3 20.89 6.31 -5.89
CA LYS A 3 20.13 7.54 -6.14
C LYS A 3 19.47 7.42 -7.51
N LEU A 4 18.16 7.67 -7.56
CA LEU A 4 17.44 7.80 -8.82
C LEU A 4 18.15 8.87 -9.67
N PRO A 5 18.24 8.70 -11.00
CA PRO A 5 18.85 9.70 -11.85
C PRO A 5 18.20 11.09 -11.69
N ASP A 6 19.02 12.13 -11.62
CA ASP A 6 18.59 13.51 -11.29
C ASP A 6 17.61 14.15 -12.30
N TYR A 7 17.39 13.51 -13.46
CA TYR A 7 16.41 13.94 -14.47
C TYR A 7 15.01 13.37 -14.24
N LEU A 8 14.83 12.46 -13.27
CA LEU A 8 13.53 11.96 -12.88
C LEU A 8 12.89 12.90 -11.85
N GLY A 9 11.64 13.28 -12.10
CA GLY A 9 10.83 14.06 -11.17
C GLY A 9 10.23 13.17 -10.08
N VAL A 10 8.97 12.76 -10.27
CA VAL A 10 8.25 11.88 -9.33
C VAL A 10 8.27 10.45 -9.84
N VAL A 11 8.55 9.51 -8.95
CA VAL A 11 8.45 8.06 -9.22
C VAL A 11 7.33 7.49 -8.35
N ALA A 12 6.39 6.77 -8.97
CA ALA A 12 5.35 6.04 -8.27
C ALA A 12 5.52 4.53 -8.53
N LEU A 13 5.68 3.77 -7.46
CA LEU A 13 5.92 2.32 -7.52
C LEU A 13 4.71 1.57 -6.95
N GLY A 14 4.21 0.60 -7.72
CA GLY A 14 3.20 -0.33 -7.23
C GLY A 14 3.82 -1.42 -6.37
N ILE A 15 3.46 -1.48 -5.09
CA ILE A 15 3.94 -2.51 -4.17
C ILE A 15 2.97 -3.69 -4.15
N LYS A 16 3.49 -4.90 -4.39
CA LYS A 16 2.68 -6.13 -4.29
C LYS A 16 2.60 -6.56 -2.83
N MET A 17 1.38 -6.88 -2.40
CA MET A 17 1.07 -7.35 -1.05
C MET A 17 0.10 -8.54 -1.13
N GLY A 18 -0.09 -9.24 -0.01
CA GLY A 18 -1.08 -10.31 0.14
C GLY A 18 -2.54 -9.83 0.03
N VAL A 19 -3.46 -10.80 0.10
CA VAL A 19 -4.91 -10.54 0.02
C VAL A 19 -5.39 -9.85 1.30
N ILE A 20 -6.16 -8.77 1.14
CA ILE A 20 -6.76 -8.00 2.24
C ILE A 20 -8.18 -8.51 2.48
N LEU A 21 -8.45 -8.91 3.72
CA LEU A 21 -9.71 -9.47 4.18
C LEU A 21 -10.29 -8.61 5.33
N PRO A 22 -11.59 -8.74 5.64
CA PRO A 22 -12.16 -8.11 6.82
C PRO A 22 -11.40 -8.50 8.09
N GLY A 23 -11.01 -7.51 8.88
CA GLY A 23 -10.22 -7.69 10.10
C GLY A 23 -8.70 -7.77 9.89
N SER A 24 -8.21 -7.66 8.65
CA SER A 24 -6.77 -7.53 8.39
C SER A 24 -6.18 -6.31 9.11
N ASP A 25 -5.06 -6.50 9.79
CA ASP A 25 -4.25 -5.39 10.31
C ASP A 25 -3.50 -4.72 9.15
N LEU A 26 -4.17 -3.75 8.53
CA LEU A 26 -3.65 -3.06 7.36
C LEU A 26 -2.34 -2.31 7.65
N VAL A 27 -2.17 -1.78 8.86
CA VAL A 27 -0.95 -1.02 9.22
C VAL A 27 0.25 -1.97 9.26
N SER A 28 0.13 -3.10 9.94
CA SER A 28 1.20 -4.10 10.01
C SER A 28 1.51 -4.68 8.64
N MET A 29 0.48 -4.99 7.83
CA MET A 29 0.70 -5.51 6.47
C MET A 29 1.42 -4.51 5.55
N VAL A 30 1.07 -3.23 5.63
CA VAL A 30 1.77 -2.17 4.88
C VAL A 30 3.22 -2.05 5.39
N TYR A 31 3.43 -2.02 6.70
CA TYR A 31 4.77 -1.96 7.29
C TYR A 31 5.66 -3.11 6.81
N ASP A 32 5.17 -4.36 6.85
CA ASP A 32 5.92 -5.54 6.40
C ASP A 32 6.29 -5.44 4.91
N SER A 33 5.38 -4.92 4.08
CA SER A 33 5.67 -4.70 2.65
C SER A 33 6.76 -3.64 2.44
N LEU A 34 6.76 -2.57 3.23
CA LEU A 34 7.74 -1.49 3.15
C LEU A 34 9.11 -1.90 3.65
N GLN A 35 9.21 -2.83 4.60
CA GLN A 35 10.51 -3.41 4.99
C GLN A 35 11.23 -4.08 3.81
N GLN A 36 10.49 -4.63 2.85
CA GLN A 36 11.11 -5.16 1.63
C GLN A 36 11.61 -4.03 0.72
N VAL A 37 10.80 -2.98 0.53
CA VAL A 37 11.14 -1.81 -0.30
C VAL A 37 12.38 -1.09 0.25
N ASP A 38 12.46 -0.93 1.57
CA ASP A 38 13.60 -0.33 2.26
C ASP A 38 14.88 -1.18 2.11
N ARG A 39 14.79 -2.50 2.26
CA ARG A 39 15.92 -3.42 2.04
C ARG A 39 16.46 -3.34 0.60
N ASP A 40 15.59 -3.11 -0.37
CA ASP A 40 15.96 -2.92 -1.77
C ASP A 40 16.45 -1.49 -2.08
N GLY A 41 16.39 -0.59 -1.09
CA GLY A 41 16.85 0.81 -1.20
C GLY A 41 15.94 1.70 -2.04
N LEU A 42 14.65 1.37 -2.11
CA LEU A 42 13.62 2.04 -2.90
C LEU A 42 12.67 2.91 -2.05
N LEU A 43 12.94 3.04 -0.75
CA LEU A 43 12.21 3.88 0.19
C LEU A 43 13.19 4.89 0.81
N ASP A 44 12.77 6.14 0.93
CA ASP A 44 13.57 7.22 1.55
C ASP A 44 12.71 8.09 2.48
N ASP A 45 13.38 8.89 3.31
CA ASP A 45 12.70 9.85 4.17
C ASP A 45 11.92 10.89 3.35
N GLY A 46 10.67 11.14 3.74
CA GLY A 46 9.76 12.03 3.01
C GLY A 46 8.96 11.38 1.88
N ASP A 47 9.18 10.10 1.59
CA ASP A 47 8.33 9.36 0.65
C ASP A 47 6.88 9.26 1.15
N VAL A 48 5.94 9.24 0.20
CA VAL A 48 4.50 9.18 0.48
C VAL A 48 3.97 7.79 0.18
N ILE A 49 3.40 7.14 1.21
CA ILE A 49 2.76 5.84 1.07
C ILE A 49 1.29 6.02 0.71
N CYS A 50 0.92 5.63 -0.50
CA CYS A 50 -0.46 5.70 -0.99
C CYS A 50 -1.18 4.37 -0.79
N VAL A 51 -2.34 4.41 -0.13
CA VAL A 51 -3.24 3.24 0.01
C VAL A 51 -4.58 3.60 -0.62
N THR A 52 -5.12 2.73 -1.47
CA THR A 52 -6.42 2.98 -2.10
C THR A 52 -7.55 2.76 -1.10
N GLU A 53 -8.63 3.53 -1.22
CA GLU A 53 -9.81 3.39 -0.34
C GLU A 53 -10.40 1.98 -0.37
N SER A 54 -10.33 1.29 -1.52
CA SER A 54 -10.79 -0.10 -1.63
C SER A 54 -10.05 -1.07 -0.70
N VAL A 55 -8.78 -0.80 -0.37
CA VAL A 55 -7.98 -1.61 0.56
C VAL A 55 -8.42 -1.33 2.00
N VAL A 56 -8.61 -0.05 2.33
CA VAL A 56 -9.12 0.40 3.64
C VAL A 56 -10.51 -0.20 3.90
N ALA A 57 -11.45 -0.03 2.95
CA ALA A 57 -12.81 -0.55 3.05
C ALA A 57 -12.84 -2.08 3.24
N ARG A 58 -11.99 -2.83 2.53
CA ARG A 58 -11.87 -4.30 2.72
C ARG A 58 -11.41 -4.66 4.12
N SER A 59 -10.38 -4.00 4.65
CA SER A 59 -9.85 -4.27 5.99
C SER A 59 -10.89 -3.99 7.10
N GLN A 60 -11.71 -2.96 6.92
CA GLN A 60 -12.77 -2.58 7.86
C GLN A 60 -14.05 -3.42 7.69
N GLY A 61 -14.09 -4.35 6.73
CA GLY A 61 -15.31 -5.09 6.41
C GLY A 61 -16.43 -4.22 5.84
N ASN A 62 -16.11 -3.04 5.31
CA ASN A 62 -17.05 -2.10 4.70
C ASN A 62 -17.39 -2.54 3.26
N ILE A 63 -18.03 -3.70 3.13
CA ILE A 63 -18.45 -4.30 1.87
C ILE A 63 -19.93 -4.68 2.01
N VAL A 64 -20.72 -4.34 1.00
CA VAL A 64 -22.15 -4.62 0.94
C VAL A 64 -22.46 -5.43 -0.32
N SER A 65 -23.40 -6.38 -0.24
CA SER A 65 -23.85 -7.11 -1.42
C SER A 65 -24.91 -6.29 -2.16
N VAL A 66 -25.06 -6.53 -3.47
CA VAL A 66 -26.10 -5.85 -4.27
C VAL A 66 -27.51 -6.10 -3.70
N LYS A 67 -27.74 -7.23 -3.04
CA LYS A 67 -29.03 -7.57 -2.43
C LYS A 67 -29.37 -6.68 -1.23
N ASP A 68 -28.36 -6.17 -0.52
CA ASP A 68 -28.57 -5.35 0.68
C ASP A 68 -28.97 -3.90 0.31
N ILE A 69 -28.84 -3.51 -0.97
CA ILE A 69 -29.12 -2.17 -1.47
C ILE A 69 -30.19 -2.14 -2.59
N ALA A 70 -30.85 -3.27 -2.85
CA ALA A 70 -31.87 -3.44 -3.90
C ALA A 70 -33.30 -3.23 -3.40
#